data_AF-A0A3E0UEI0-F1
#
_entry.id   AF-A0A3E0UEI0-F1
#
_cell.length_a   1.000
_cell.length_b   1.000
_cell.length_c   1.000
_cell.angle_alpha   90.00
_cell.angle_beta   90.00
_cell.angle_gamma   90.00
#
_symmetry.space_group_name_H-M   'P 1'
#
loop_
_entity.id
_entity.type
_entity.pdbx_description
1 polymer ?
#
loop_
_entity_poly.entity_id
_entity_poly.type
_entity_poly.pdbx_seq_one_letter_code
_entity_poly.pdbx_strand_id
1 'polypeptide(L)'
;MLKIKSVALLMLCLVLAGCLESELEKSQKEHLAQYRQNIENIMDSYANSAAAANRIQEVHQAHITVLDNLTKVKEHFSQFEQEQKLQTIIGLYDSALTHLIVRQIQILELGQPMWNADIDKFQQIKEVNYYHQHQAVLSELLAMLDEYKDLILDHHEKVRVDLVESSLDEDDRKQIWPALNGQITIYLYSIKPKLKLIQKRAEAEMEIAEFLHEHQADYIVSQEHGLQFKTPWILHTYQTKLKLLGVL
;
A
#
# COMPACT_ATOMS: atom_id res chain seq x y z
N MET A 1 -34.93 4.83 61.18
CA MET A 1 -35.23 3.99 59.98
C MET A 1 -34.46 4.51 58.75
N LEU A 2 -33.11 4.51 58.79
CA LEU A 2 -32.28 5.18 57.77
C LEU A 2 -31.28 4.26 57.03
N LYS A 3 -31.23 2.95 57.34
CA LYS A 3 -30.26 2.02 56.72
C LYS A 3 -30.79 1.26 55.49
N ILE A 4 -32.10 1.17 55.30
CA ILE A 4 -32.70 0.37 54.21
C ILE A 4 -32.68 1.13 52.86
N LYS A 5 -32.76 2.47 52.89
CA LYS A 5 -32.78 3.29 51.67
C LYS A 5 -31.43 3.31 50.93
N SER A 6 -30.31 3.22 51.64
CA SER A 6 -28.96 3.23 51.06
C SER A 6 -28.61 1.93 50.33
N VAL A 7 -29.07 0.79 50.84
CA VAL A 7 -28.83 -0.54 50.25
C VAL A 7 -29.63 -0.73 48.97
N ALA A 8 -30.88 -0.25 48.95
CA ALA A 8 -31.72 -0.29 47.75
C ALA A 8 -31.14 0.57 46.61
N LEU A 9 -30.59 1.75 46.93
CA LEU A 9 -29.93 2.62 45.95
C LEU A 9 -28.66 1.96 45.37
N LEU A 10 -27.87 1.30 46.23
CA LEU A 10 -26.64 0.61 45.82
C LEU A 10 -26.93 -0.62 44.94
N MET A 11 -27.97 -1.40 45.25
CA MET A 11 -28.43 -2.49 44.39
C MET A 11 -28.98 -1.97 43.05
N LEU A 12 -29.71 -0.85 43.06
CA LEU A 12 -30.22 -0.26 41.81
C LEU A 12 -29.08 0.22 40.90
N CYS A 13 -28.02 0.80 41.48
CA CYS A 13 -26.82 1.19 40.74
C CYS A 13 -26.06 -0.01 40.17
N LEU A 14 -25.98 -1.13 40.90
CA LEU A 14 -25.33 -2.36 40.41
C LEU A 14 -26.12 -3.02 39.26
N VAL A 15 -27.46 -3.00 39.32
CA VAL A 15 -28.31 -3.54 38.25
C VAL A 15 -28.24 -2.65 36.99
N LEU A 16 -28.24 -1.33 37.17
CA LEU A 16 -28.11 -0.39 36.06
C LEU A 16 -26.70 -0.44 35.43
N ALA A 17 -25.65 -0.51 36.25
CA ALA A 17 -24.27 -0.68 35.77
C ALA A 17 -24.09 -2.00 35.02
N GLY A 18 -24.58 -3.12 35.58
CA GLY A 18 -24.49 -4.43 34.93
C GLY A 18 -25.34 -4.55 33.65
N CYS A 19 -26.47 -3.82 33.55
CA CYS A 19 -27.26 -3.77 32.32
C CYS A 19 -26.58 -2.93 31.23
N LEU A 20 -25.97 -1.79 31.60
CA LEU A 20 -25.18 -0.95 30.71
C LEU A 20 -23.92 -1.66 30.19
N GLU A 21 -23.24 -2.41 31.06
CA GLU A 21 -22.03 -3.17 30.70
C GLU A 21 -22.38 -4.31 29.72
N SER A 22 -23.50 -5.01 29.95
CA SER A 22 -24.08 -6.00 29.04
C SER A 22 -24.47 -5.42 27.66
N GLU A 23 -25.08 -4.23 27.63
CA GLU A 23 -25.47 -3.58 26.37
C GLU A 23 -24.25 -3.07 25.59
N LEU A 24 -23.24 -2.53 26.28
CA LEU A 24 -22.00 -2.07 25.69
C LEU A 24 -21.20 -3.24 25.09
N GLU A 25 -21.07 -4.36 25.81
CA GLU A 25 -20.39 -5.55 25.28
C GLU A 25 -21.08 -6.11 24.03
N LYS A 26 -22.42 -6.13 24.03
CA LYS A 26 -23.20 -6.59 22.88
C LYS A 26 -23.03 -5.65 21.68
N SER A 27 -23.12 -4.34 21.90
CA SER A 27 -22.89 -3.30 20.88
C SER A 27 -21.49 -3.45 20.26
N GLN A 28 -20.47 -3.54 21.10
CA GLN A 28 -19.08 -3.67 20.65
C GLN A 28 -18.85 -4.93 19.83
N LYS A 29 -19.47 -6.05 20.21
CA LYS A 29 -19.37 -7.30 19.44
C LYS A 29 -20.01 -7.15 18.04
N GLU A 30 -21.15 -6.47 17.95
CA GLU A 30 -21.83 -6.22 16.67
C GLU A 30 -21.01 -5.29 15.78
N HIS A 31 -20.54 -4.16 16.31
CA HIS A 31 -19.69 -3.23 15.56
C HIS A 31 -18.38 -3.88 15.12
N LEU A 32 -17.76 -4.73 15.95
CA LEU A 32 -16.57 -5.47 15.56
C LEU A 32 -16.81 -6.45 14.42
N ALA A 33 -17.94 -7.15 14.42
CA ALA A 33 -18.30 -8.04 13.33
C ALA A 33 -18.51 -7.26 12.03
N GLN A 34 -19.22 -6.13 12.09
CA GLN A 34 -19.44 -5.26 10.93
C GLN A 34 -18.13 -4.65 10.42
N TYR A 35 -17.26 -4.19 11.31
CA TYR A 35 -15.94 -3.66 10.97
C TYR A 35 -15.11 -4.70 10.22
N ARG A 36 -15.00 -5.93 10.75
CA ARG A 36 -14.25 -7.02 10.11
C ARG A 36 -14.81 -7.36 8.73
N GLN A 37 -16.13 -7.48 8.59
CA GLN A 37 -16.77 -7.76 7.30
C GLN A 37 -16.48 -6.65 6.28
N ASN A 38 -16.51 -5.38 6.70
CA ASN A 38 -16.19 -4.26 5.80
C ASN A 38 -14.73 -4.31 5.33
N ILE A 39 -13.79 -4.60 6.22
CA ILE A 39 -12.38 -4.76 5.85
C ILE A 39 -12.20 -5.92 4.86
N GLU A 40 -12.79 -7.09 5.14
CA GLU A 40 -12.75 -8.25 4.25
C GLU A 40 -13.27 -7.92 2.86
N ASN A 41 -14.45 -7.29 2.76
CA ASN A 41 -15.04 -6.88 1.49
C ASN A 41 -14.12 -5.91 0.70
N ILE A 42 -13.46 -4.98 1.38
CA ILE A 42 -12.54 -4.02 0.76
C ILE A 42 -11.30 -4.75 0.21
N MET A 43 -10.71 -5.62 1.02
CA MET A 43 -9.48 -6.34 0.65
C MET A 43 -9.71 -7.40 -0.42
N ASP A 44 -10.87 -8.05 -0.44
CA ASP A 44 -11.27 -8.98 -1.50
C ASP A 44 -11.50 -8.25 -2.83
N SER A 45 -12.18 -7.10 -2.77
CA SER A 45 -12.37 -6.23 -3.95
C SER A 45 -11.04 -5.75 -4.52
N TYR A 46 -10.09 -5.40 -3.65
CA TYR A 46 -8.73 -5.05 -4.04
C TYR A 46 -7.99 -6.21 -4.71
N ALA A 47 -7.98 -7.40 -4.09
CA ALA A 47 -7.27 -8.55 -4.63
C ALA A 47 -7.76 -8.88 -6.05
N ASN A 48 -9.08 -8.83 -6.29
CA ASN A 48 -9.66 -9.02 -7.61
C ASN A 48 -9.27 -7.91 -8.59
N SER A 49 -9.31 -6.65 -8.17
CA SER A 49 -9.03 -5.49 -9.02
C SER A 49 -7.54 -5.38 -9.38
N ALA A 50 -6.64 -5.52 -8.41
CA ALA A 50 -5.20 -5.44 -8.59
C ALA A 50 -4.62 -6.63 -9.36
N ALA A 51 -5.20 -7.83 -9.18
CA ALA A 51 -4.86 -9.00 -9.98
C ALA A 51 -5.29 -8.83 -11.46
N ALA A 52 -6.47 -8.27 -11.70
CA ALA A 52 -7.01 -8.03 -13.04
C ALA A 52 -6.35 -6.85 -13.77
N ALA A 53 -5.74 -5.92 -13.05
CA ALA A 53 -5.10 -4.74 -13.61
C ALA A 53 -3.90 -5.11 -14.52
N ASN A 54 -3.98 -4.72 -15.78
CA ASN A 54 -2.92 -4.94 -16.77
C ASN A 54 -1.98 -3.74 -16.85
N ARG A 55 -2.48 -2.56 -16.48
CA ARG A 55 -1.70 -1.32 -16.45
C ARG A 55 -1.36 -0.94 -15.03
N ILE A 56 -0.21 -0.32 -14.86
CA ILE A 56 0.26 0.07 -13.54
C ILE A 56 -0.52 1.27 -12.97
N GLN A 57 -1.05 2.12 -13.84
CA GLN A 57 -1.99 3.19 -13.46
C GLN A 57 -3.28 2.61 -12.85
N GLU A 58 -3.76 1.46 -13.35
CA GLU A 58 -4.93 0.78 -12.78
C GLU A 58 -4.62 0.21 -11.40
N VAL A 59 -3.41 -0.32 -11.20
CA VAL A 59 -2.92 -0.78 -9.88
C VAL A 59 -2.84 0.39 -8.91
N HIS A 60 -2.26 1.52 -9.33
CA HIS A 60 -2.19 2.74 -8.54
C HIS A 60 -3.59 3.25 -8.12
N GLN A 61 -4.53 3.30 -9.06
CA GLN A 61 -5.90 3.70 -8.76
C GLN A 61 -6.59 2.73 -7.79
N ALA A 62 -6.35 1.42 -7.92
CA ALA A 62 -6.87 0.43 -6.99
C ALA A 62 -6.35 0.66 -5.56
N HIS A 63 -5.07 1.00 -5.39
CA HIS A 63 -4.52 1.35 -4.07
C HIS A 63 -5.18 2.59 -3.45
N ILE A 64 -5.36 3.64 -4.25
CA ILE A 64 -6.04 4.87 -3.79
C ILE A 64 -7.47 4.54 -3.35
N THR A 65 -8.20 3.76 -4.14
CA THR A 65 -9.58 3.38 -3.83
C THR A 65 -9.67 2.54 -2.54
N VAL A 66 -8.73 1.62 -2.31
CA VAL A 66 -8.69 0.85 -1.06
C VAL A 66 -8.41 1.76 0.13
N LEU A 67 -7.41 2.65 0.02
CA LEU A 67 -7.06 3.57 1.09
C LEU A 67 -8.26 4.47 1.47
N ASP A 68 -8.97 5.00 0.47
CA ASP A 68 -10.17 5.80 0.67
C ASP A 68 -11.29 4.99 1.36
N ASN A 69 -11.54 3.75 0.92
CA ASN A 69 -12.53 2.88 1.54
C ASN A 69 -12.18 2.49 2.98
N LEU A 70 -10.91 2.16 3.26
CA LEU A 70 -10.44 1.88 4.62
C LEU A 70 -10.60 3.10 5.53
N THR A 71 -10.30 4.30 5.01
CA THR A 71 -10.46 5.57 5.72
C THR A 71 -11.93 5.81 6.08
N LYS A 72 -12.86 5.65 5.13
CA LYS A 72 -14.30 5.80 5.37
C LYS A 72 -14.84 4.83 6.42
N VAL A 73 -14.41 3.56 6.36
CA VAL A 73 -14.79 2.55 7.37
C VAL A 73 -14.23 2.95 8.74
N LYS A 74 -12.95 3.33 8.82
CA LYS A 74 -12.35 3.83 10.06
C LYS A 74 -13.13 5.01 10.63
N GLU A 75 -13.42 6.03 9.83
CA GLU A 75 -14.18 7.21 10.25
C GLU A 75 -15.56 6.83 10.81
N HIS A 76 -16.27 5.93 10.12
CA HIS A 76 -17.57 5.45 10.58
C HIS A 76 -17.49 4.79 11.96
N PHE A 77 -16.51 3.91 12.22
CA PHE A 77 -16.43 3.22 13.51
C PHE A 77 -15.68 4.01 14.60
N SER A 78 -14.96 5.07 14.23
CA SER A 78 -14.31 5.97 15.20
C SER A 78 -15.31 6.78 16.02
N GLN A 79 -16.57 6.90 15.57
CA GLN A 79 -17.62 7.59 16.32
C GLN A 79 -18.05 6.87 17.61
N PHE A 80 -17.65 5.60 17.80
CA PHE A 80 -17.97 4.79 18.97
C PHE A 80 -16.85 4.85 20.02
N GLU A 81 -16.51 6.05 20.50
CA GLU A 81 -15.35 6.30 21.36
C GLU A 81 -15.38 5.54 22.70
N GLN A 82 -16.58 5.23 23.21
CA GLN A 82 -16.74 4.45 24.44
C GLN A 82 -16.38 2.95 24.29
N GLU A 83 -16.25 2.44 23.06
CA GLU A 83 -15.97 1.03 22.78
C GLU A 83 -14.46 0.76 22.65
N GLN A 84 -13.74 0.71 23.77
CA GLN A 84 -12.28 0.64 23.76
C GLN A 84 -11.69 -0.55 22.99
N LYS A 85 -12.32 -1.73 23.02
CA LYS A 85 -11.81 -2.88 22.25
C LYS A 85 -11.95 -2.62 20.76
N LEU A 86 -13.06 -2.02 20.34
CA LEU A 86 -13.27 -1.61 18.96
C LEU A 86 -12.21 -0.60 18.51
N GLN A 87 -11.99 0.47 19.29
CA GLN A 87 -10.98 1.48 18.96
C GLN A 87 -9.56 0.91 18.88
N THR A 88 -9.22 -0.01 19.79
CA THR A 88 -7.93 -0.71 19.76
C THR A 88 -7.75 -1.54 18.49
N ILE A 89 -8.79 -2.28 18.10
CA ILE A 89 -8.76 -3.11 16.88
C ILE A 89 -8.68 -2.25 15.63
N ILE A 90 -9.43 -1.15 15.55
CA ILE A 90 -9.35 -0.19 14.45
C ILE A 90 -7.92 0.34 14.32
N GLY A 91 -7.29 0.74 15.44
CA GLY A 91 -5.91 1.23 15.45
C GLY A 91 -4.89 0.22 14.91
N LEU A 92 -5.04 -1.06 15.25
CA LEU A 92 -4.18 -2.14 14.74
C LEU A 92 -4.32 -2.33 13.23
N TYR A 93 -5.56 -2.36 12.72
CA TYR A 93 -5.82 -2.51 11.28
C TYR A 93 -5.36 -1.29 10.49
N ASP A 94 -5.58 -0.08 11.01
CA ASP A 94 -5.11 1.16 10.39
C ASP A 94 -3.59 1.20 10.32
N SER A 95 -2.90 0.94 11.44
CA SER A 95 -1.44 0.83 11.46
C SER A 95 -0.96 -0.20 10.43
N ALA A 96 -1.53 -1.40 10.44
CA ALA A 96 -1.16 -2.48 9.55
C ALA A 96 -1.35 -2.17 8.06
N LEU A 97 -2.56 -1.81 7.65
CA LEU A 97 -2.94 -1.73 6.24
C LEU A 97 -2.63 -0.37 5.64
N THR A 98 -2.91 0.73 6.33
CA THR A 98 -2.72 2.09 5.82
C THR A 98 -1.24 2.35 5.52
N HIS A 99 -0.34 1.99 6.43
CA HIS A 99 1.09 2.20 6.23
C HIS A 99 1.62 1.43 5.00
N LEU A 100 1.22 0.16 4.85
CA LEU A 100 1.59 -0.66 3.69
C LEU A 100 1.07 -0.06 2.38
N ILE A 101 -0.20 0.36 2.36
CA ILE A 101 -0.83 0.92 1.15
C ILE A 101 -0.22 2.26 0.78
N VAL A 102 0.03 3.14 1.75
CA VAL A 102 0.66 4.44 1.50
C VAL A 102 2.07 4.25 0.92
N ARG A 103 2.87 3.34 1.49
CA ARG A 103 4.21 3.07 0.95
C ARG A 103 4.15 2.55 -0.48
N GLN A 104 3.14 1.76 -0.81
CA GLN A 104 2.92 1.28 -2.18
C GLN A 104 2.52 2.39 -3.16
N ILE A 105 1.64 3.30 -2.72
CA ILE A 105 1.29 4.47 -3.50
C ILE A 105 2.54 5.29 -3.80
N GLN A 106 3.40 5.54 -2.81
CA GLN A 106 4.66 6.27 -3.01
C GLN A 106 5.58 5.62 -4.04
N ILE A 107 5.78 4.28 -3.96
CA ILE A 107 6.57 3.52 -4.95
C ILE A 107 6.00 3.71 -6.35
N LEU A 108 4.67 3.64 -6.47
CA LEU A 108 3.98 3.80 -7.75
C LEU A 108 4.05 5.23 -8.27
N GLU A 109 3.84 6.23 -7.43
CA GLU A 109 3.94 7.65 -7.79
C GLU A 109 5.35 8.01 -8.27
N LEU A 110 6.38 7.54 -7.57
CA LEU A 110 7.77 7.74 -7.98
C LEU A 110 8.08 7.08 -9.34
N GLY A 111 7.39 5.97 -9.65
CA GLY A 111 7.52 5.28 -10.94
C GLY A 111 6.78 5.93 -12.11
N GLN A 112 5.82 6.83 -11.87
CA GLN A 112 4.97 7.41 -12.93
C GLN A 112 5.73 8.00 -14.13
N PRO A 113 6.84 8.74 -13.95
CA PRO A 113 7.57 9.33 -15.08
C PRO A 113 8.10 8.32 -16.10
N MET A 114 8.28 7.05 -15.72
CA MET A 114 8.76 6.01 -16.64
C MET A 114 7.65 5.36 -17.47
N TRP A 115 6.40 5.43 -17.01
CA TRP A 115 5.33 4.59 -17.53
C TRP A 115 4.63 5.21 -18.73
N ASN A 116 4.77 6.52 -18.89
CA ASN A 116 4.32 7.22 -20.06
C ASN A 116 5.47 7.19 -21.07
N ALA A 117 5.33 6.38 -22.11
CA ALA A 117 6.24 6.40 -23.25
C ALA A 117 6.03 7.72 -23.99
N ASP A 118 6.72 8.75 -23.54
CA ASP A 118 6.70 10.06 -24.17
C ASP A 118 7.95 10.21 -25.02
N ILE A 119 7.75 10.57 -26.28
CA ILE A 119 8.84 10.85 -27.19
C ILE A 119 9.65 12.08 -26.74
N ASP A 120 9.01 13.00 -26.02
CA ASP A 120 9.65 14.18 -25.46
C ASP A 120 10.70 13.80 -24.39
N LYS A 121 10.50 12.67 -23.68
CA LYS A 121 11.49 12.12 -22.74
C LYS A 121 12.83 11.84 -23.43
N PHE A 122 12.82 11.25 -24.63
CA PHE A 122 14.05 10.93 -25.36
C PHE A 122 14.82 12.17 -25.81
N GLN A 123 14.11 13.28 -26.03
CA GLN A 123 14.71 14.56 -26.33
C GLN A 123 15.30 15.19 -25.06
N GLN A 124 14.57 15.13 -23.94
CA GLN A 124 15.01 15.65 -22.64
C GLN A 124 16.22 14.90 -22.06
N ILE A 125 16.37 13.59 -22.31
CA ILE A 125 17.55 12.81 -21.88
C ILE A 125 18.88 13.37 -22.44
N LYS A 126 18.85 14.14 -23.53
CA LYS A 126 20.06 14.84 -24.03
C LYS A 126 20.50 15.99 -23.12
N GLU A 127 19.59 16.53 -22.32
CA GLU A 127 19.89 17.58 -21.36
C GLU A 127 20.47 16.96 -20.09
N VAL A 128 21.72 17.32 -19.76
CA VAL A 128 22.48 16.77 -18.62
C VAL A 128 21.70 16.88 -17.30
N ASN A 129 21.06 18.02 -17.05
CA ASN A 129 20.27 18.23 -15.82
C ASN A 129 19.08 17.28 -15.73
N TYR A 130 18.34 17.12 -16.83
CA TYR A 130 17.21 16.22 -16.88
C TYR A 130 17.65 14.76 -16.71
N TYR A 131 18.71 14.35 -17.42
CA TYR A 131 19.28 13.01 -17.30
C TYR A 131 19.63 12.67 -15.85
N HIS A 132 20.36 13.54 -15.15
CA HIS A 132 20.71 13.30 -13.74
C HIS A 132 19.50 13.24 -12.82
N GLN A 133 18.51 14.11 -13.02
CA GLN A 133 17.26 14.06 -12.26
C GLN A 133 16.49 12.75 -12.51
N HIS A 134 16.42 12.33 -13.77
CA HIS A 134 15.78 11.08 -14.15
C HIS A 134 16.47 9.88 -13.50
N GLN A 135 17.81 9.79 -13.59
CA GLN A 135 18.60 8.74 -12.93
C GLN A 135 18.44 8.75 -11.40
N ALA A 136 18.34 9.93 -10.78
CA ALA A 136 18.12 10.04 -9.34
C ALA A 136 16.76 9.46 -8.93
N VAL A 137 15.69 9.78 -9.67
CA VAL A 137 14.34 9.22 -9.44
C VAL A 137 14.33 7.70 -9.59
N LEU A 138 15.00 7.16 -10.61
CA LEU A 138 15.11 5.72 -10.82
C LEU A 138 15.87 5.03 -9.69
N SER A 139 16.96 5.64 -9.25
CA SER A 139 17.78 5.13 -8.14
C SER A 139 17.01 5.12 -6.83
N GLU A 140 16.26 6.19 -6.53
CA GLU A 140 15.38 6.27 -5.36
C GLU A 140 14.30 5.19 -5.41
N LEU A 141 13.70 4.96 -6.58
CA LEU A 141 12.69 3.91 -6.74
C LEU A 141 13.25 2.52 -6.49
N LEU A 142 14.44 2.21 -7.02
CA LEU A 142 15.08 0.91 -6.79
C LEU A 142 15.42 0.73 -5.31
N ALA A 143 15.96 1.76 -4.65
CA ALA A 143 16.21 1.72 -3.21
C ALA A 143 14.92 1.46 -2.42
N MET A 144 13.82 2.15 -2.75
CA MET A 144 12.52 1.93 -2.11
C MET A 144 11.98 0.50 -2.34
N LEU A 145 12.20 -0.09 -3.51
CA LEU A 145 11.78 -1.45 -3.84
C LEU A 145 12.62 -2.51 -3.13
N ASP A 146 13.92 -2.30 -3.00
CA ASP A 146 14.83 -3.20 -2.31
C ASP A 146 14.57 -3.21 -0.79
N GLU A 147 14.36 -2.02 -0.20
CA GLU A 147 14.02 -1.87 1.22
C GLU A 147 12.60 -2.36 1.56
N TYR A 148 11.72 -2.45 0.55
CA TYR A 148 10.30 -2.70 0.76
C TYR A 148 10.05 -3.98 1.59
N LYS A 149 10.79 -5.06 1.31
CA LYS A 149 10.63 -6.33 2.02
C LYS A 149 10.94 -6.19 3.50
N ASP A 150 12.07 -5.57 3.84
CA ASP A 150 12.52 -5.46 5.22
C ASP A 150 11.63 -4.50 6.00
N LEU A 151 11.22 -3.39 5.38
CA LEU A 151 10.26 -2.44 5.96
C LEU A 151 8.90 -3.07 6.26
N ILE A 152 8.41 -3.99 5.42
CA ILE A 152 7.19 -4.75 5.72
C ILE A 152 7.37 -5.66 6.92
N LEU A 153 8.50 -6.37 7.02
CA LEU A 153 8.73 -7.32 8.11
C LEU A 153 8.83 -6.58 9.45
N ASP A 154 9.54 -5.45 9.48
CA ASP A 154 9.62 -4.59 10.66
C ASP A 154 8.25 -4.03 11.03
N HIS A 155 7.47 -3.60 10.03
CA HIS A 155 6.11 -3.11 10.26
C HIS A 155 5.16 -4.20 10.77
N HIS A 156 5.26 -5.40 10.20
CA HIS A 156 4.45 -6.55 10.61
C HIS A 156 4.75 -6.97 12.05
N GLU A 157 6.04 -6.98 12.43
CA GLU A 157 6.46 -7.23 13.79
C GLU A 157 5.99 -6.13 14.75
N LYS A 158 6.06 -4.86 14.34
CA LYS A 158 5.53 -3.75 15.14
C LYS A 158 4.04 -3.92 15.42
N VAL A 159 3.23 -4.25 14.41
CA VAL A 159 1.79 -4.52 14.60
C VAL A 159 1.56 -5.71 15.54
N ARG A 160 2.39 -6.75 15.46
CA ARG A 160 2.32 -7.91 16.37
C ARG A 160 2.61 -7.50 17.81
N VAL A 161 3.63 -6.67 18.03
CA VAL A 161 3.99 -6.13 19.34
C VAL A 161 2.86 -5.24 19.87
N ASP A 162 2.34 -4.32 19.06
CA ASP A 162 1.22 -3.44 19.42
C ASP A 162 -0.02 -4.26 19.84
N LEU A 163 -0.31 -5.37 19.15
CA LEU A 163 -1.39 -6.28 19.53
C LEU A 163 -1.15 -6.92 20.91
N VAL A 164 0.06 -7.37 21.18
CA VAL A 164 0.42 -8.02 22.45
C VAL A 164 0.43 -7.04 23.62
N GLU A 165 0.81 -5.79 23.38
CA GLU A 165 0.84 -4.73 24.39
C GLU A 165 -0.52 -4.06 24.61
N SER A 166 -1.48 -4.30 23.73
CA SER A 166 -2.83 -3.73 23.82
C SER A 166 -3.65 -4.24 25.02
N SER A 167 -4.77 -3.57 25.28
CA SER A 167 -5.76 -3.94 26.31
C SER A 167 -6.61 -5.16 25.97
N LEU A 168 -6.41 -5.77 24.78
CA LEU A 168 -7.15 -6.95 24.34
C LEU A 168 -6.76 -8.17 25.16
N ASP A 169 -7.74 -9.03 25.45
CA ASP A 169 -7.50 -10.30 26.14
C ASP A 169 -6.92 -11.37 25.19
N GLU A 170 -6.57 -12.53 25.75
CA GLU A 170 -5.94 -13.61 24.98
C GLU A 170 -6.84 -14.15 23.86
N ASP A 171 -8.15 -14.24 24.11
CA ASP A 171 -9.12 -14.77 23.15
C ASP A 171 -9.35 -13.77 22.01
N ASP A 172 -9.43 -12.48 22.32
CA ASP A 172 -9.45 -11.40 21.34
C ASP A 172 -8.23 -11.50 20.41
N ARG A 173 -7.02 -11.57 20.99
CA ARG A 173 -5.75 -11.64 20.22
C ARG A 173 -5.70 -12.86 19.30
N LYS A 174 -6.14 -14.03 19.79
CA LYS A 174 -6.21 -15.27 19.01
C LYS A 174 -7.15 -15.18 17.81
N GLN A 175 -8.17 -14.33 17.88
CA GLN A 175 -9.08 -14.10 16.76
C GLN A 175 -8.55 -13.03 15.80
N ILE A 176 -8.00 -11.94 16.34
CA ILE A 176 -7.59 -10.77 15.56
C ILE A 176 -6.33 -11.05 14.77
N TRP A 177 -5.30 -11.65 15.37
CA TRP A 177 -4.02 -11.83 14.71
C TRP A 177 -4.12 -12.66 13.42
N PRO A 178 -4.76 -13.85 13.40
CA PRO A 178 -4.86 -14.64 12.18
C PRO A 178 -5.62 -13.91 11.08
N ALA A 179 -6.70 -13.19 11.42
CA ALA A 179 -7.49 -12.43 10.47
C ALA A 179 -6.67 -11.27 9.86
N LEU A 180 -6.05 -10.44 10.70
CA LEU A 180 -5.22 -9.32 10.26
C LEU A 180 -4.02 -9.80 9.44
N ASN A 181 -3.31 -10.82 9.92
CA ASN A 181 -2.19 -11.43 9.22
C ASN A 181 -2.62 -12.00 7.86
N GLY A 182 -3.81 -12.61 7.79
CA GLY A 182 -4.41 -13.07 6.54
C GLY A 182 -4.58 -11.92 5.53
N GLN A 183 -5.14 -10.79 5.98
CA GLN A 183 -5.34 -9.61 5.12
C GLN A 183 -4.04 -8.99 4.62
N ILE A 184 -3.04 -8.83 5.51
CA ILE A 184 -1.70 -8.36 5.13
C ILE A 184 -1.09 -9.32 4.11
N THR A 185 -1.19 -10.63 4.35
CA THR A 185 -0.62 -11.66 3.48
C THR A 185 -1.24 -11.61 2.09
N ILE A 186 -2.58 -11.61 1.98
CA ILE A 186 -3.31 -11.52 0.71
C ILE A 186 -2.86 -10.28 -0.06
N TYR A 187 -2.82 -9.12 0.61
CA TYR A 187 -2.40 -7.87 0.01
C TYR A 187 -0.98 -7.95 -0.58
N LEU A 188 -0.02 -8.46 0.19
CA LEU A 188 1.38 -8.60 -0.22
C LEU A 188 1.55 -9.57 -1.40
N TYR A 189 0.81 -10.68 -1.40
CA TYR A 189 0.86 -11.65 -2.51
C TYR A 189 0.29 -11.07 -3.80
N SER A 190 -0.77 -10.28 -3.72
CA SER A 190 -1.38 -9.64 -4.89
C SER A 190 -0.46 -8.61 -5.55
N ILE A 191 0.33 -7.85 -4.76
CA ILE A 191 1.16 -6.77 -5.30
C ILE A 191 2.59 -7.20 -5.68
N LYS A 192 3.15 -8.25 -5.04
CA LYS A 192 4.54 -8.70 -5.25
C LYS A 192 4.95 -8.89 -6.73
N PRO A 193 4.14 -9.51 -7.61
CA PRO A 193 4.50 -9.64 -9.02
C PRO A 193 4.62 -8.29 -9.73
N LYS A 194 3.80 -7.30 -9.33
CA LYS A 194 3.80 -5.96 -9.91
C LYS A 194 5.05 -5.18 -9.48
N LEU A 195 5.44 -5.26 -8.21
CA LEU A 195 6.69 -4.63 -7.73
C LEU A 195 7.92 -5.16 -8.46
N LYS A 196 8.00 -6.48 -8.64
CA LYS A 196 9.10 -7.09 -9.40
C LYS A 196 9.12 -6.63 -10.86
N LEU A 197 7.94 -6.40 -11.46
CA LEU A 197 7.85 -5.83 -12.80
C LEU A 197 8.34 -4.38 -12.84
N ILE A 198 7.99 -3.56 -11.83
CA ILE A 198 8.46 -2.17 -11.71
C ILE A 198 9.97 -2.15 -11.59
N GLN A 199 10.54 -2.95 -10.68
CA GLN A 199 11.98 -3.02 -10.44
C GLN A 199 12.73 -3.30 -11.74
N LYS A 200 12.36 -4.36 -12.46
CA LYS A 200 12.97 -4.71 -13.75
C LYS A 200 12.83 -3.60 -14.79
N ARG A 201 11.70 -2.91 -14.82
CA ARG A 201 11.47 -1.79 -15.75
C ARG A 201 12.33 -0.58 -15.40
N ALA A 202 12.50 -0.28 -14.11
CA ALA A 202 13.35 0.80 -13.64
C ALA A 202 14.83 0.51 -13.94
N GLU A 203 15.30 -0.70 -13.68
CA GLU A 203 16.64 -1.17 -14.07
C GLU A 203 16.87 -1.03 -15.58
N ALA A 204 15.91 -1.48 -16.39
CA ALA A 204 15.96 -1.37 -17.84
C ALA A 204 15.99 0.08 -18.32
N GLU A 205 15.16 0.94 -17.74
CA GLU A 205 15.09 2.36 -18.08
C GLU A 205 16.40 3.07 -17.72
N MET A 206 17.03 2.76 -16.58
CA MET A 206 18.33 3.31 -16.22
C MET A 206 19.38 3.02 -17.29
N GLU A 207 19.48 1.75 -17.71
CA GLU A 207 20.44 1.33 -18.74
C GLU A 207 20.15 1.97 -20.11
N ILE A 208 18.88 2.13 -20.47
CA ILE A 208 18.47 2.74 -21.73
C ILE A 208 18.77 4.24 -21.73
N ALA A 209 18.41 4.94 -20.65
CA ALA A 209 18.64 6.36 -20.51
C ALA A 209 20.13 6.71 -20.47
N GLU A 210 20.95 5.89 -19.80
CA GLU A 210 22.41 5.99 -19.82
C GLU A 210 22.96 5.84 -21.25
N PHE A 211 22.60 4.76 -21.94
CA PHE A 211 23.03 4.53 -23.32
C PHE A 211 22.64 5.68 -24.27
N LEU A 212 21.40 6.17 -24.16
CA LEU A 212 20.95 7.31 -24.97
C LEU A 212 21.73 8.57 -24.62
N HIS A 213 21.96 8.88 -23.35
CA HIS A 213 22.70 10.07 -22.95
C HIS A 213 24.15 10.03 -23.48
N GLU A 214 24.84 8.90 -23.36
CA GLU A 214 26.20 8.70 -23.87
C GLU A 214 26.30 8.83 -25.40
N HIS A 215 25.22 8.47 -26.11
CA HIS A 215 25.13 8.48 -27.58
C HIS A 215 24.22 9.58 -28.15
N GLN A 216 24.04 10.69 -27.42
CA GLN A 216 23.12 11.77 -27.78
C GLN A 216 23.33 12.40 -29.17
N ALA A 217 24.56 12.35 -29.71
CA ALA A 217 24.90 12.86 -31.04
C ALA A 217 24.48 11.89 -32.18
N ASP A 218 24.33 10.61 -31.84
CA ASP A 218 24.11 9.51 -32.77
C ASP A 218 22.64 9.22 -33.05
N TYR A 219 21.70 9.93 -32.41
CA TYR A 219 20.27 9.78 -32.68
C TYR A 219 19.51 11.10 -32.81
N ILE A 220 18.40 11.03 -33.53
CA ILE A 220 17.42 12.10 -33.70
C ILE A 220 16.09 11.59 -33.13
N VAL A 221 15.36 12.48 -32.47
CA VAL A 221 14.00 12.23 -31.98
C VAL A 221 13.02 12.91 -32.94
N SER A 222 12.04 12.17 -33.45
CA SER A 222 11.04 12.66 -34.41
C SER A 222 9.66 12.14 -34.04
N GLN A 223 8.66 13.04 -33.97
CA GLN A 223 7.26 12.67 -33.76
C GLN A 223 6.73 11.65 -34.78
N GLU A 224 7.21 11.69 -36.02
CA GLU A 224 6.77 10.79 -37.10
C GLU A 224 7.46 9.41 -37.06
N HIS A 225 8.68 9.35 -36.55
CA HIS A 225 9.55 8.17 -36.70
C HIS A 225 10.16 7.64 -35.40
N GLY A 226 9.86 8.24 -34.25
CA GLY A 226 10.44 7.84 -32.98
C GLY A 226 11.94 8.20 -32.87
N LEU A 227 12.70 7.26 -32.34
CA LEU A 227 14.17 7.32 -32.27
C LEU A 227 14.79 6.83 -33.58
N GLN A 228 15.54 7.70 -34.25
CA GLN A 228 16.32 7.36 -35.45
C GLN A 228 17.80 7.48 -35.16
N PHE A 229 18.54 6.38 -35.33
CA PHE A 229 19.98 6.33 -35.11
C PHE A 229 20.73 6.53 -36.42
N LYS A 230 21.70 7.46 -36.42
CA LYS A 230 22.60 7.74 -37.55
C LYS A 230 23.68 6.67 -37.71
N THR A 231 23.99 5.98 -36.62
CA THR A 231 25.11 5.04 -36.52
C THR A 231 24.58 3.60 -36.39
N PRO A 232 24.81 2.71 -37.39
CA PRO A 232 24.18 1.38 -37.43
C PRO A 232 24.50 0.46 -36.24
N TRP A 233 25.72 0.50 -35.71
CA TRP A 233 26.09 -0.34 -34.57
C TRP A 233 25.43 0.13 -33.26
N ILE A 234 25.15 1.43 -33.13
CA ILE A 234 24.44 2.01 -31.97
C ILE A 234 22.97 1.58 -32.03
N LEU A 235 22.33 1.62 -33.21
CA LEU A 235 20.99 1.06 -33.41
C LEU A 235 20.94 -0.41 -32.98
N HIS A 236 21.91 -1.21 -33.44
CA HIS A 236 21.97 -2.62 -33.11
C HIS A 236 22.15 -2.87 -31.61
N THR A 237 23.00 -2.08 -30.95
CA THR A 237 23.25 -2.17 -29.51
C THR A 237 22.00 -1.78 -28.72
N TYR A 238 21.34 -0.68 -29.09
CA TYR A 238 20.07 -0.25 -28.51
C TYR A 238 18.98 -1.32 -28.63
N GLN A 239 18.78 -1.87 -29.83
CA GLN A 239 17.81 -2.95 -30.06
C GLN A 239 18.16 -4.22 -29.28
N THR A 240 19.44 -4.52 -29.12
CA THR A 240 19.91 -5.65 -28.32
C THR A 240 19.61 -5.45 -26.84
N LYS A 241 19.90 -4.25 -26.29
CA LYS A 241 19.53 -3.88 -24.92
C LYS A 241 18.03 -3.99 -24.69
N LEU A 242 17.21 -3.42 -25.57
CA LEU A 242 15.75 -3.53 -25.47
C LEU A 242 15.26 -4.99 -25.43
N LYS A 243 15.84 -5.87 -26.26
CA LYS A 243 15.50 -7.31 -26.26
C LYS A 243 15.95 -8.02 -24.99
N LEU A 244 17.18 -7.78 -24.54
CA LEU A 244 17.72 -8.41 -23.32
C LEU A 244 16.94 -7.99 -22.07
N LEU A 245 16.42 -6.77 -22.05
CA LEU A 245 15.63 -6.20 -20.97
C LEU A 245 14.13 -6.57 -21.06
N GLY A 246 13.71 -7.29 -22.11
CA GLY A 246 12.31 -7.70 -22.32
C GLY A 246 11.36 -6.52 -22.59
N VAL A 247 11.89 -5.44 -23.18
CA VAL A 247 11.14 -4.24 -23.55
C VAL A 247 10.55 -4.34 -24.97
N LEU A 248 11.15 -5.18 -25.83
CA LEU A 248 10.67 -5.61 -27.17
C LEU A 248 10.28 -7.09 -27.16
#